data_AF-A0A8J3RAV0-F1
#
_entry.id   AF-A0A8J3RAV0-F1
#
_cell.length_a   1.000
_cell.length_b   1.000
_cell.length_c   1.000
_cell.angle_alpha   90.00
_cell.angle_beta   90.00
_cell.angle_gamma   90.00
#
_symmetry.space_group_name_H-M   'P 1'
#
loop_
_entity.id
_entity.type
_entity.pdbx_description
1 polymer ?
#
loop_
_entity_poly.entity_id
_entity_poly.type
_entity_poly.pdbx_seq_one_letter_code
_entity_poly.pdbx_strand_id
1 'polypeptide(L)'
;MAAGVGSLSVGLDLDFAVRHSGRAPSALTRRDVARALLAVPSGQALVSLPDLRRELVAAGNPLSVVFWESAKTILTQIESGSATVGQVRHWLEASGTEPIMLTRSYFLWPEEDERGPVATEMYERLVAFLEERLAAGEIDADALAAGEPEARNAYEELQERWLGTPLPDGRVPNVAVNDEQDRELFAAWDEEEAFALSELRRVLEDLPEPPFPAADLRSAVARLRVTLTRPGYPGNVLRAVAGLDEDLPAGGIPDAGALPESDEELWLIVAAGIAAPISDLPDEEDAVRFFDLDRELSHEDSILASLCAINHADWLAAVITLTRYGPGVLASPERIARFIADSEDVDVEPDEPEDLEATEMLFTAVTPLWAHLGIVDKAEVLTSLGWWGLPKALERAWSTR
;
A
#
# COMPACT_ATOMS: atom_id res chain seq x y z
N MET A 1 26.24 -38.51 40.54
CA MET A 1 24.80 -38.20 40.64
C MET A 1 24.38 -37.72 39.26
N ALA A 2 23.71 -38.59 38.52
CA ALA A 2 23.19 -38.31 37.19
C ALA A 2 21.88 -37.52 37.33
N ALA A 3 21.86 -36.29 36.84
CA ALA A 3 20.63 -35.58 36.55
C ALA A 3 20.34 -35.79 35.06
N GLY A 4 19.33 -36.61 34.78
CA GLY A 4 18.86 -36.86 33.43
C GLY A 4 18.30 -35.57 32.83
N VAL A 5 18.91 -35.13 31.75
CA VAL A 5 18.30 -34.16 30.83
C VAL A 5 17.23 -34.95 30.08
N GLY A 6 16.00 -34.88 30.57
CA GLY A 6 14.83 -35.29 29.80
C GLY A 6 14.72 -34.37 28.60
N SER A 7 15.18 -34.84 27.44
CA SER A 7 14.70 -34.36 26.15
C SER A 7 13.20 -34.66 26.11
N LEU A 8 12.37 -33.71 26.55
CA LEU A 8 10.97 -33.70 26.22
C LEU A 8 10.90 -33.40 24.73
N SER A 9 10.83 -34.44 23.91
CA SER A 9 10.27 -34.29 22.57
C SER A 9 8.89 -33.69 22.77
N VAL A 10 8.71 -32.42 22.39
CA VAL A 10 7.41 -31.74 22.43
C VAL A 10 6.58 -32.36 21.31
N GLY A 11 6.08 -33.57 21.54
CA GLY A 11 5.15 -34.26 20.66
C GLY A 11 3.88 -33.44 20.52
N LEU A 12 3.30 -33.42 19.32
CA LEU A 12 1.95 -32.91 19.15
C LEU A 12 0.98 -33.89 19.84
N ASP A 13 0.34 -33.44 20.92
CA ASP A 13 -0.69 -34.14 21.67
C ASP A 13 -1.91 -33.22 21.89
N LEU A 14 -2.98 -33.75 22.48
CA LEU A 14 -4.19 -32.96 22.78
C LEU A 14 -3.88 -31.73 23.66
N ASP A 15 -2.95 -31.84 24.61
CA ASP A 15 -2.55 -30.73 25.48
C ASP A 15 -1.85 -29.61 24.70
N PHE A 16 -1.05 -29.93 23.68
CA PHE A 16 -0.50 -28.94 22.75
C PHE A 16 -1.61 -28.24 21.97
N ALA A 17 -2.56 -28.98 21.39
CA ALA A 17 -3.67 -28.38 20.62
C ALA A 17 -4.56 -27.47 21.48
N VAL A 18 -4.82 -27.86 22.74
CA VAL A 18 -5.54 -27.05 23.74
C VAL A 18 -4.77 -25.77 24.07
N ARG A 19 -3.47 -25.87 24.34
CA ARG A 19 -2.65 -24.68 24.63
C ARG A 19 -2.51 -23.74 23.44
N HIS A 20 -2.40 -24.30 22.24
CA HIS A 20 -2.25 -23.53 21.00
C HIS A 20 -3.52 -22.76 20.64
N SER A 21 -4.70 -23.38 20.80
CA SER A 21 -6.00 -22.76 20.51
C SER A 21 -6.59 -21.96 21.67
N GLY A 22 -6.14 -22.21 22.91
CA GLY A 22 -6.76 -21.68 24.12
C GLY A 22 -8.14 -22.28 24.45
N ARG A 23 -8.56 -23.35 23.75
CA ARG A 23 -9.89 -23.96 23.88
C ARG A 23 -9.82 -25.29 24.61
N ALA A 24 -10.90 -25.62 25.34
CA ALA A 24 -11.03 -26.92 25.99
C ALA A 24 -11.10 -28.05 24.94
N PRO A 25 -10.68 -29.29 25.26
CA PRO A 25 -10.69 -30.42 24.32
C PRO A 25 -12.02 -30.63 23.58
N SER A 26 -13.15 -30.47 24.28
CA SER A 26 -14.50 -30.64 23.74
C SER A 26 -14.94 -29.52 22.80
N ALA A 27 -14.21 -28.40 22.77
CA ALA A 27 -14.52 -27.20 21.99
C ALA A 27 -13.51 -26.97 20.86
N LEU A 28 -12.53 -27.85 20.68
CA LEU A 28 -11.58 -27.76 19.56
C LEU A 28 -12.31 -27.94 18.23
N THR A 29 -12.12 -26.99 17.32
CA THR A 29 -12.64 -27.05 15.95
C THR A 29 -11.65 -27.75 15.02
N ARG A 30 -12.09 -28.07 13.81
CA ARG A 30 -11.20 -28.55 12.74
C ARG A 30 -10.08 -27.53 12.44
N ARG A 31 -10.40 -26.24 12.46
CA ARG A 31 -9.46 -25.14 12.26
C ARG A 31 -8.38 -25.12 13.35
N ASP A 32 -8.77 -25.27 14.62
CA ASP A 32 -7.83 -25.31 15.75
C ASP A 32 -6.83 -26.47 15.61
N VAL A 33 -7.35 -27.65 15.27
CA VAL A 33 -6.52 -28.86 15.07
C VAL A 33 -5.63 -28.71 13.84
N ALA A 34 -6.13 -28.14 12.74
CA ALA A 34 -5.35 -27.91 11.53
C ALA A 34 -4.20 -26.91 11.77
N ARG A 35 -4.46 -25.78 12.45
CA ARG A 35 -3.44 -24.80 12.83
C ARG A 35 -2.40 -25.42 13.78
N ALA A 36 -2.82 -26.20 14.76
CA ALA A 36 -1.90 -26.91 15.66
C ALA A 36 -1.01 -27.93 14.91
N LEU A 37 -1.53 -28.61 13.88
CA LEU A 37 -0.76 -29.51 13.02
C LEU A 37 0.31 -28.78 12.19
N LEU A 38 0.02 -27.55 11.73
CA LEU A 38 0.96 -26.72 10.98
C LEU A 38 1.99 -26.01 11.87
N ALA A 39 1.70 -25.87 13.17
CA ALA A 39 2.61 -25.24 14.14
C ALA A 39 3.83 -26.10 14.52
N VAL A 40 3.91 -27.34 14.03
CA VAL A 40 5.01 -28.28 14.28
C VAL A 40 5.55 -28.85 12.96
N PRO A 41 6.79 -29.37 12.91
CA PRO A 41 7.31 -30.02 11.70
C PRO A 41 6.38 -31.13 11.18
N SER A 42 6.16 -31.19 9.86
CA SER A 42 5.20 -32.11 9.23
C SER A 42 5.43 -33.59 9.56
N GLY A 43 6.68 -34.04 9.58
CA GLY A 43 7.04 -35.40 10.00
C GLY A 43 6.61 -35.72 11.44
N GLN A 44 6.69 -34.75 12.35
CA GLN A 44 6.22 -34.92 13.72
C GLN A 44 4.69 -34.95 13.79
N ALA A 45 4.02 -34.03 13.09
CA ALA A 45 2.57 -34.01 12.99
C ALA A 45 2.00 -35.34 12.48
N LEU A 46 2.61 -35.90 11.41
CA LEU A 46 2.22 -37.18 10.81
C LEU A 46 2.30 -38.36 11.79
N VAL A 47 3.36 -38.43 12.61
CA VAL A 47 3.52 -39.49 13.62
C VAL A 47 2.46 -39.33 14.73
N SER A 48 2.11 -38.10 15.10
CA SER A 48 1.15 -37.80 16.15
C SER A 48 -0.32 -38.00 15.77
N LEU A 49 -0.68 -38.02 14.48
CA LEU A 49 -2.08 -38.09 14.02
C LEU A 49 -2.91 -39.23 14.68
N PRO A 50 -2.44 -40.49 14.77
CA PRO A 50 -3.24 -41.57 15.35
C PRO A 50 -3.55 -41.36 16.84
N ASP A 51 -2.60 -40.77 17.58
CA ASP A 51 -2.70 -40.58 19.02
C ASP A 51 -3.61 -39.39 19.33
N LEU A 52 -3.40 -38.26 18.64
CA LEU A 52 -4.27 -37.09 18.72
C LEU A 52 -5.73 -37.43 18.38
N ARG A 53 -5.96 -38.25 17.34
CA ARG A 53 -7.30 -38.74 16.99
C ARG A 53 -7.93 -39.56 18.12
N ARG A 54 -7.17 -40.46 18.78
CA ARG A 54 -7.67 -41.27 19.91
C ARG A 54 -7.99 -40.40 21.11
N GLU A 55 -7.16 -39.40 21.40
CA GLU A 55 -7.35 -38.47 22.51
C GLU A 55 -8.59 -37.59 22.32
N LEU A 56 -8.80 -37.05 21.11
CA LEU A 56 -10.00 -36.28 20.77
C LEU A 56 -11.29 -37.11 20.89
N VAL A 57 -11.26 -38.38 20.46
CA VAL A 57 -12.38 -39.31 20.66
C VAL A 57 -12.63 -39.55 22.15
N ALA A 58 -11.57 -39.76 22.95
CA ALA A 58 -11.68 -39.94 24.39
C ALA A 58 -12.21 -38.69 25.12
N ALA A 59 -11.91 -37.50 24.58
CA ALA A 59 -12.43 -36.22 25.05
C ALA A 59 -13.86 -35.92 24.57
N GLY A 60 -14.49 -36.82 23.79
CA GLY A 60 -15.85 -36.65 23.29
C GLY A 60 -15.99 -35.70 22.10
N ASN A 61 -14.90 -35.39 21.40
CA ASN A 61 -14.87 -34.51 20.23
C ASN A 61 -14.28 -35.22 18.98
N PRO A 62 -14.98 -36.23 18.44
CA PRO A 62 -14.49 -36.95 17.27
C PRO A 62 -14.59 -36.10 16.00
N LEU A 63 -13.45 -35.79 15.37
CA LEU A 63 -13.42 -35.21 14.01
C LEU A 63 -13.65 -36.29 12.94
N SER A 64 -14.13 -35.86 11.77
CA SER A 64 -14.52 -36.76 10.67
C SER A 64 -13.34 -37.52 10.08
N VAL A 65 -13.63 -38.67 9.45
CA VAL A 65 -12.61 -39.44 8.72
C VAL A 65 -12.03 -38.62 7.56
N VAL A 66 -12.88 -37.86 6.86
CA VAL A 66 -12.47 -37.00 5.74
C VAL A 66 -11.43 -35.97 6.19
N PHE A 67 -11.65 -35.33 7.35
CA PHE A 67 -10.68 -34.42 7.94
C PHE A 67 -9.32 -35.10 8.16
N TRP A 68 -9.29 -36.26 8.83
CA TRP A 68 -8.02 -36.94 9.13
C TRP A 68 -7.26 -37.41 7.87
N GLU A 69 -7.97 -37.90 6.86
CA GLU A 69 -7.34 -38.28 5.58
C GLU A 69 -6.82 -37.05 4.82
N SER A 70 -7.55 -35.92 4.84
CA SER A 70 -7.09 -34.67 4.25
C SER A 70 -5.83 -34.13 4.96
N ALA A 71 -5.82 -34.15 6.30
CA ALA A 71 -4.70 -33.73 7.13
C ALA A 71 -3.45 -34.58 6.86
N LYS A 72 -3.61 -35.90 6.77
CA LYS A 72 -2.51 -36.80 6.41
C LYS A 72 -1.97 -36.51 5.01
N THR A 73 -2.87 -36.25 4.05
CA THR A 73 -2.49 -35.97 2.66
C THR A 73 -1.67 -34.70 2.56
N ILE A 74 -2.15 -33.58 3.13
CA ILE A 74 -1.45 -32.30 3.04
C ILE A 74 -0.12 -32.32 3.80
N LEU A 75 -0.06 -32.93 4.99
CA LEU A 75 1.18 -33.04 5.76
C LEU A 75 2.21 -33.90 5.05
N THR A 76 1.78 -34.96 4.35
CA THR A 76 2.69 -35.78 3.53
C THR A 76 3.27 -34.97 2.37
N GLN A 77 2.45 -34.13 1.71
CA GLN A 77 2.90 -33.26 0.63
C GLN A 77 3.85 -32.17 1.11
N ILE A 78 3.62 -31.60 2.30
CA ILE A 78 4.54 -30.65 2.94
C ILE A 78 5.88 -31.34 3.22
N GLU A 79 5.85 -32.52 3.84
CA GLU A 79 7.06 -33.29 4.19
C GLU A 79 7.87 -33.68 2.94
N SER A 80 7.21 -33.98 1.82
CA SER A 80 7.88 -34.27 0.55
C SER A 80 8.29 -33.03 -0.25
N GLY A 81 8.01 -31.82 0.25
CA GLY A 81 8.32 -30.56 -0.44
C GLY A 81 7.50 -30.33 -1.73
N SER A 82 6.35 -31.02 -1.87
CA SER A 82 5.49 -30.92 -3.05
C SER A 82 4.22 -30.10 -2.82
N ALA A 83 3.95 -29.67 -1.59
CA ALA A 83 2.82 -28.80 -1.27
C ALA A 83 3.10 -27.35 -1.69
N THR A 84 2.10 -26.70 -2.29
CA THR A 84 2.10 -25.26 -2.52
C THR A 84 1.44 -24.52 -1.36
N VAL A 85 1.77 -23.24 -1.16
CA VAL A 85 1.11 -22.37 -0.16
C VAL A 85 -0.41 -22.35 -0.38
N GLY A 86 -0.85 -22.25 -1.64
CA GLY A 86 -2.26 -22.29 -1.99
C GLY A 86 -2.95 -23.61 -1.61
N GLN A 87 -2.27 -24.76 -1.70
CA GLN A 87 -2.85 -26.04 -1.26
C GLN A 87 -3.04 -26.10 0.26
N VAL A 88 -2.07 -25.58 1.03
CA VAL A 88 -2.18 -25.52 2.49
C VAL A 88 -3.29 -24.56 2.91
N ARG A 89 -3.38 -23.40 2.25
CA ARG A 89 -4.44 -22.40 2.48
C ARG A 89 -5.83 -22.96 2.18
N HIS A 90 -6.03 -23.59 1.02
CA HIS A 90 -7.30 -24.23 0.69
C HIS A 90 -7.68 -25.34 1.69
N TRP A 91 -6.71 -26.09 2.21
CA TRP A 91 -6.96 -27.10 3.24
C TRP A 91 -7.42 -26.47 4.57
N LEU A 92 -6.82 -25.35 4.98
CA LEU A 92 -7.27 -24.61 6.16
C LEU A 92 -8.69 -24.07 5.97
N GLU A 93 -8.99 -23.46 4.83
CA GLU A 93 -10.34 -22.98 4.45
C GLU A 93 -11.37 -24.13 4.47
N ALA A 94 -10.96 -25.33 4.05
CA ALA A 94 -11.81 -26.52 4.09
C ALA A 94 -12.15 -27.03 5.50
N SER A 95 -11.59 -26.43 6.56
CA SER A 95 -12.08 -26.62 7.93
C SER A 95 -13.52 -26.14 8.13
N GLY A 96 -14.02 -25.27 7.22
CA GLY A 96 -15.35 -24.68 7.27
C GLY A 96 -15.48 -23.50 8.24
N THR A 97 -14.38 -23.07 8.85
CA THR A 97 -14.35 -21.96 9.83
C THR A 97 -13.16 -21.02 9.64
N GLU A 98 -12.21 -21.35 8.75
CA GLU A 98 -11.15 -20.45 8.33
C GLU A 98 -11.65 -19.58 7.16
N PRO A 99 -11.67 -18.24 7.30
CA PRO A 99 -12.05 -17.32 6.24
C PRO A 99 -11.26 -17.53 4.96
N ILE A 100 -11.93 -17.32 3.82
CA ILE A 100 -11.27 -17.27 2.51
C ILE A 100 -10.46 -15.97 2.43
N MET A 101 -9.18 -16.09 2.08
CA MET A 101 -8.27 -14.93 2.05
C MET A 101 -8.61 -13.94 0.93
N LEU A 102 -8.94 -14.44 -0.26
CA LEU A 102 -9.31 -13.64 -1.43
C LEU A 102 -10.65 -14.13 -1.96
N THR A 103 -11.66 -13.28 -1.85
CA THR A 103 -13.03 -13.54 -2.33
C THR A 103 -13.20 -13.22 -3.83
N ARG A 104 -14.34 -13.59 -4.45
CA ARG A 104 -14.64 -13.25 -5.86
C ARG A 104 -14.88 -11.77 -6.06
N SER A 105 -15.37 -11.09 -5.03
CA SER A 105 -15.51 -9.64 -4.98
C SER A 105 -14.18 -8.90 -4.74
N TYR A 106 -13.04 -9.60 -4.86
CA TYR A 106 -11.68 -9.06 -4.71
C TYR A 106 -11.34 -8.49 -3.33
N PHE A 107 -12.19 -8.71 -2.32
CA PHE A 107 -11.81 -8.44 -0.94
C PHE A 107 -10.66 -9.37 -0.53
N LEU A 108 -9.58 -8.77 -0.02
CA LEU A 108 -8.38 -9.42 0.47
C LEU A 108 -8.21 -9.13 1.96
N TRP A 109 -8.11 -10.17 2.78
CA TRP A 109 -7.71 -10.02 4.17
C TRP A 109 -6.21 -9.70 4.27
N PRO A 110 -5.78 -8.77 5.14
CA PRO A 110 -4.38 -8.64 5.52
C PRO A 110 -3.85 -9.95 6.12
N GLU A 111 -2.55 -10.19 5.96
CA GLU A 111 -1.87 -11.32 6.58
C GLU A 111 -1.95 -11.21 8.11
N GLU A 112 -1.85 -12.34 8.83
CA GLU A 112 -2.20 -12.40 10.25
C GLU A 112 -1.36 -11.48 11.16
N ASP A 113 -0.10 -11.23 10.79
CA ASP A 113 0.82 -10.32 11.46
C ASP A 113 0.70 -8.84 11.03
N GLU A 114 -0.01 -8.57 9.94
CA GLU A 114 -0.24 -7.23 9.39
C GLU A 114 -1.65 -6.69 9.71
N ARG A 115 -2.52 -7.50 10.33
CA ARG A 115 -3.88 -7.05 10.66
C ARG A 115 -3.88 -5.98 11.73
N GLY A 116 -4.40 -4.82 11.37
CA GLY A 116 -4.84 -3.80 12.31
C GLY A 116 -5.94 -4.30 13.27
N PRO A 117 -6.30 -3.47 14.28
CA PRO A 117 -7.29 -3.83 15.29
C PRO A 117 -8.69 -4.11 14.71
N VAL A 118 -9.13 -3.38 13.68
CA VAL A 118 -10.44 -3.60 13.05
C VAL A 118 -10.42 -4.86 12.20
N ALA A 119 -9.38 -5.08 11.39
CA ALA A 119 -9.20 -6.31 10.62
C ALA A 119 -9.17 -7.54 11.53
N THR A 120 -8.45 -7.47 12.65
CA THR A 120 -8.42 -8.53 13.67
C THR A 120 -9.81 -8.79 14.24
N GLU A 121 -10.51 -7.74 14.68
CA GLU A 121 -11.87 -7.85 15.22
C GLU A 121 -12.85 -8.47 14.22
N MET A 122 -12.84 -7.99 12.96
CA MET A 122 -13.75 -8.46 11.93
C MET A 122 -13.45 -9.91 11.51
N TYR A 123 -12.18 -10.26 11.43
CA TYR A 123 -11.76 -11.63 11.15
C TYR A 123 -12.23 -12.59 12.26
N GLU A 124 -12.06 -12.22 13.54
CA GLU A 124 -12.56 -13.02 14.67
C GLU A 124 -14.09 -13.15 14.66
N ARG A 125 -14.81 -12.06 14.37
CA ARG A 125 -16.27 -12.08 14.23
C ARG A 125 -16.73 -12.99 13.08
N LEU A 126 -16.01 -13.00 11.96
CA LEU A 126 -16.29 -13.90 10.85
C LEU A 126 -16.06 -15.36 11.24
N VAL A 127 -14.93 -15.68 11.90
CA VAL A 127 -14.67 -17.04 12.40
C VAL A 127 -15.81 -17.51 13.32
N ALA A 128 -16.22 -16.67 14.27
CA ALA A 128 -17.33 -17.01 15.18
C ALA A 128 -18.65 -17.22 14.42
N PHE A 129 -18.96 -16.38 13.44
CA PHE A 129 -20.12 -16.54 12.57
C PHE A 129 -20.07 -17.87 11.80
N LEU A 130 -18.91 -18.24 11.24
CA LEU A 130 -18.75 -19.50 10.51
C LEU A 130 -18.86 -20.71 11.44
N GLU A 131 -18.34 -20.64 12.67
CA GLU A 131 -18.53 -21.67 13.68
C GLU A 131 -20.00 -21.89 14.01
N GLU A 132 -20.79 -20.81 14.15
CA GLU A 132 -22.24 -20.92 14.34
C GLU A 132 -22.96 -21.54 13.15
N ARG A 133 -22.59 -21.16 11.91
CA ARG A 133 -23.20 -21.69 10.69
C ARG A 133 -22.84 -23.16 10.47
N LEU A 134 -21.61 -23.55 10.80
CA LEU A 134 -21.17 -24.96 10.81
C LEU A 134 -21.96 -25.76 11.85
N ALA A 135 -22.14 -25.25 13.07
CA ALA A 135 -22.93 -25.91 14.10
C ALA A 135 -24.42 -26.03 13.73
N ALA A 136 -24.95 -25.08 12.95
CA ALA A 136 -26.31 -25.12 12.40
C ALA A 136 -26.48 -26.11 11.23
N GLY A 137 -25.37 -26.66 10.70
CA GLY A 137 -25.37 -27.57 9.55
C GLY A 137 -25.53 -26.86 8.21
N GLU A 138 -25.31 -25.54 8.16
CA GLU A 138 -25.36 -24.76 6.92
C GLU A 138 -24.04 -24.86 6.12
N ILE A 139 -22.95 -25.26 6.77
CA ILE A 139 -21.64 -25.51 6.15
C ILE A 139 -21.34 -27.01 6.21
N ASP A 140 -21.08 -27.63 5.07
CA ASP A 140 -20.58 -29.00 4.99
C ASP A 140 -19.06 -29.02 4.88
N ALA A 141 -18.39 -29.12 6.03
CA ALA A 141 -16.92 -29.15 6.09
C ALA A 141 -16.31 -30.45 5.51
N ASP A 142 -17.07 -31.55 5.41
CA ASP A 142 -16.56 -32.77 4.76
C ASP A 142 -16.63 -32.64 3.23
N ALA A 143 -17.70 -32.05 2.70
CA ALA A 143 -17.79 -31.72 1.27
C ALA A 143 -16.71 -30.69 0.86
N LEU A 144 -16.44 -29.69 1.71
CA LEU A 144 -15.32 -28.76 1.50
C LEU A 144 -13.97 -29.49 1.45
N ALA A 145 -13.70 -30.37 2.43
CA ALA A 145 -12.45 -31.13 2.47
C ALA A 145 -12.32 -32.16 1.33
N ALA A 146 -13.44 -32.63 0.77
CA ALA A 146 -13.47 -33.48 -0.42
C ALA A 146 -13.28 -32.68 -1.73
N GLY A 147 -13.25 -31.34 -1.66
CA GLY A 147 -13.08 -30.46 -2.83
C GLY A 147 -14.33 -30.32 -3.68
N GLU A 148 -15.53 -30.48 -3.09
CA GLU A 148 -16.79 -30.34 -3.83
C GLU A 148 -17.02 -28.87 -4.24
N PRO A 149 -17.17 -28.58 -5.56
CA PRO A 149 -17.31 -27.20 -6.03
C PRO A 149 -18.56 -26.49 -5.48
N GLU A 150 -19.66 -27.20 -5.31
CA GLU A 150 -20.91 -26.63 -4.79
C GLU A 150 -20.76 -26.18 -3.34
N ALA A 151 -20.12 -27.00 -2.49
CA ALA A 151 -19.83 -26.65 -1.10
C ALA A 151 -18.89 -25.44 -1.03
N ARG A 152 -17.86 -25.39 -1.89
CA ARG A 152 -16.95 -24.25 -1.97
C ARG A 152 -17.67 -22.97 -2.36
N ASN A 153 -18.52 -23.03 -3.39
CA ASN A 153 -19.32 -21.88 -3.83
C ASN A 153 -20.23 -21.36 -2.72
N ALA A 154 -20.94 -22.25 -2.02
CA ALA A 154 -21.82 -21.88 -0.93
C ALA A 154 -21.05 -21.23 0.24
N TYR A 155 -19.87 -21.77 0.58
CA TYR A 155 -19.01 -21.22 1.63
C TYR A 155 -18.46 -19.84 1.29
N GLU A 156 -18.13 -19.60 0.02
CA GLU A 156 -17.68 -18.31 -0.48
C GLU A 156 -18.82 -17.28 -0.50
N GLU A 157 -19.98 -17.63 -1.07
CA GLU A 157 -21.17 -16.76 -1.08
C GLU A 157 -21.64 -16.38 0.32
N LEU A 158 -21.50 -17.28 1.28
CA LEU A 158 -21.84 -17.03 2.69
C LEU A 158 -20.96 -15.93 3.28
N GLN A 159 -19.65 -15.97 3.00
CA GLN A 159 -18.69 -15.00 3.50
C GLN A 159 -18.82 -13.65 2.80
N GLU A 160 -19.01 -13.64 1.48
CA GLU A 160 -19.25 -12.39 0.73
C GLU A 160 -20.49 -11.66 1.23
N ARG A 161 -21.56 -12.42 1.49
CA ARG A 161 -22.77 -11.85 2.07
C ARG A 161 -22.51 -11.27 3.45
N TRP A 162 -21.74 -11.95 4.29
CA TRP A 162 -21.39 -11.45 5.61
C TRP A 162 -20.56 -10.16 5.53
N LEU A 163 -19.55 -10.15 4.66
CA LEU A 163 -18.66 -9.01 4.43
C LEU A 163 -19.41 -7.76 3.95
N GLY A 164 -20.46 -7.93 3.15
CA GLY A 164 -21.29 -6.83 2.63
C GLY A 164 -22.52 -6.49 3.46
N THR A 165 -22.77 -7.18 4.58
CA THR A 165 -23.96 -6.93 5.42
C THR A 165 -23.59 -6.08 6.64
N PRO A 166 -24.33 -4.99 6.94
CA PRO A 166 -24.11 -4.21 8.16
C PRO A 166 -24.26 -5.06 9.42
N LEU A 167 -23.27 -4.99 10.30
CA LEU A 167 -23.30 -5.59 11.64
C LEU A 167 -24.23 -4.80 12.57
N PRO A 168 -24.58 -5.33 13.77
CA PRO A 168 -25.44 -4.62 14.72
C PRO A 168 -24.92 -3.26 15.19
N ASP A 169 -23.62 -3.00 15.07
CA ASP A 169 -22.98 -1.72 15.36
C ASP A 169 -23.00 -0.75 14.16
N GLY A 170 -23.59 -1.15 13.04
CA GLY A 170 -23.76 -0.35 11.82
C GLY A 170 -22.59 -0.44 10.84
N ARG A 171 -21.44 -1.01 11.23
CA ARG A 171 -20.29 -1.17 10.33
C ARG A 171 -20.55 -2.25 9.29
N VAL A 172 -20.12 -2.01 8.06
CA VAL A 172 -20.04 -3.04 7.02
C VAL A 172 -18.59 -3.58 7.03
N PRO A 173 -18.37 -4.90 7.25
CA PRO A 173 -17.02 -5.42 7.48
C PRO A 173 -16.01 -5.11 6.37
N ASN A 174 -16.37 -5.27 5.09
CA ASN A 174 -15.45 -4.99 4.00
C ASN A 174 -15.00 -3.52 3.97
N VAL A 175 -15.95 -2.59 4.12
CA VAL A 175 -15.68 -1.14 4.19
C VAL A 175 -14.81 -0.84 5.40
N ALA A 176 -15.17 -1.33 6.59
CA ALA A 176 -14.44 -1.01 7.81
C ALA A 176 -12.99 -1.52 7.82
N VAL A 177 -12.72 -2.65 7.15
CA VAL A 177 -11.37 -3.21 7.02
C VAL A 177 -10.57 -2.45 5.95
N ASN A 178 -11.18 -2.10 4.82
CA ASN A 178 -10.52 -1.28 3.80
C ASN A 178 -10.21 0.13 4.36
N ASP A 179 -11.15 0.77 5.06
CA ASP A 179 -10.94 2.06 5.72
C ASP A 179 -9.80 2.03 6.76
N GLU A 180 -9.50 0.87 7.35
CA GLU A 180 -8.33 0.71 8.22
C GLU A 180 -7.04 0.63 7.42
N GLN A 181 -7.01 -0.20 6.38
CA GLN A 181 -5.84 -0.32 5.50
C GLN A 181 -5.50 1.02 4.83
N ASP A 182 -6.51 1.75 4.34
CA ASP A 182 -6.31 3.06 3.72
C ASP A 182 -5.73 4.05 4.74
N ARG A 183 -6.23 4.06 5.97
CA ARG A 183 -5.67 4.91 7.04
C ARG A 183 -4.24 4.53 7.40
N GLU A 184 -3.91 3.25 7.45
CA GLU A 184 -2.55 2.78 7.72
C GLU A 184 -1.60 3.15 6.58
N LEU A 185 -2.06 3.02 5.32
CA LEU A 185 -1.33 3.45 4.14
C LEU A 185 -1.07 4.96 4.15
N PHE A 186 -2.09 5.78 4.42
CA PHE A 186 -1.92 7.23 4.52
C PHE A 186 -1.03 7.65 5.69
N ALA A 187 -1.09 6.94 6.83
CA ALA A 187 -0.20 7.20 7.95
C ALA A 187 1.27 6.88 7.61
N ALA A 188 1.53 5.77 6.93
CA ALA A 188 2.87 5.43 6.46
C ALA A 188 3.40 6.48 5.47
N TRP A 189 2.55 6.95 4.56
CA TRP A 189 2.87 8.06 3.65
C TRP A 189 3.19 9.34 4.42
N ASP A 190 2.38 9.74 5.41
CA ASP A 190 2.63 10.90 6.27
C ASP A 190 3.97 10.80 7.01
N GLU A 191 4.34 9.60 7.48
CA GLU A 191 5.63 9.34 8.13
C GLU A 191 6.81 9.49 7.16
N GLU A 192 6.68 9.00 5.92
CA GLU A 192 7.68 9.19 4.87
C GLU A 192 7.87 10.67 4.51
N GLU A 193 6.77 11.40 4.33
CA GLU A 193 6.80 12.85 4.07
C GLU A 193 7.47 13.62 5.22
N ALA A 194 7.09 13.31 6.47
CA ALA A 194 7.67 13.94 7.65
C ALA A 194 9.17 13.63 7.79
N PHE A 195 9.59 12.40 7.48
CA PHE A 195 10.99 12.02 7.44
C PHE A 195 11.74 12.79 6.35
N ALA A 196 11.22 12.82 5.11
CA ALA A 196 11.83 13.53 4.00
C ALA A 196 11.97 15.04 4.27
N LEU A 197 10.95 15.67 4.87
CA LEU A 197 11.00 17.06 5.30
C LEU A 197 12.07 17.30 6.37
N SER A 198 12.19 16.38 7.33
CA SER A 198 13.22 16.48 8.38
C SER A 198 14.63 16.41 7.81
N GLU A 199 14.85 15.52 6.83
CA GLU A 199 16.12 15.36 6.15
C GLU A 199 16.45 16.55 5.23
N LEU A 200 15.44 17.07 4.51
CA LEU A 200 15.59 18.29 3.72
C LEU A 200 16.07 19.45 4.61
N ARG A 201 15.39 19.70 5.73
CA ARG A 201 15.77 20.76 6.68
C ARG A 201 17.17 20.55 7.22
N ARG A 202 17.50 19.33 7.63
CA ARG A 202 18.84 18.97 8.14
C ARG A 202 19.93 19.31 7.12
N VAL A 203 19.74 18.96 5.85
CA VAL A 203 20.74 19.23 4.81
C VAL A 203 20.82 20.73 4.46
N LEU A 204 19.68 21.43 4.44
CA LEU A 204 19.67 22.87 4.17
C LEU A 204 20.34 23.69 5.26
N GLU A 205 20.31 23.26 6.53
CA GLU A 205 21.04 23.92 7.63
C GLU A 205 22.56 23.98 7.39
N ASP A 206 23.12 22.99 6.69
CA ASP A 206 24.55 22.90 6.39
C ASP A 206 24.96 23.65 5.10
N LEU A 207 24.00 24.16 4.33
CA LEU A 207 24.23 24.82 3.04
C LEU A 207 24.13 26.34 3.14
N PRO A 208 24.90 27.09 2.32
CA PRO A 208 24.79 28.54 2.29
C PRO A 208 23.43 28.98 1.73
N GLU A 209 22.80 29.99 2.35
CA GLU A 209 21.54 30.53 1.86
C GLU A 209 21.71 31.13 0.45
N PRO A 210 20.92 30.70 -0.54
CA PRO A 210 21.01 31.20 -1.91
C PRO A 210 20.53 32.65 -2.00
N PRO A 211 21.15 33.49 -2.85
CA PRO A 211 20.76 34.88 -3.04
C PRO A 211 19.38 34.99 -3.69
N PHE A 212 18.59 35.98 -3.27
CA PHE A 212 17.25 36.20 -3.81
C PHE A 212 17.26 36.67 -5.29
N PRO A 213 16.69 35.88 -6.24
CA PRO A 213 16.77 36.15 -7.67
C PRO A 213 15.61 37.01 -8.18
N ALA A 214 15.53 38.26 -7.69
CA ALA A 214 14.36 39.13 -7.89
C ALA A 214 13.98 39.39 -9.35
N ALA A 215 14.96 39.50 -10.25
CA ALA A 215 14.69 39.76 -11.68
C ALA A 215 14.13 38.52 -12.39
N ASP A 216 14.70 37.35 -12.10
CA ASP A 216 14.29 36.08 -12.69
C ASP A 216 12.90 35.69 -12.19
N LEU A 217 12.63 35.87 -10.89
CA LEU A 217 11.31 35.64 -10.28
C LEU A 217 10.23 36.48 -10.97
N ARG A 218 10.43 37.81 -11.08
CA ARG A 218 9.47 38.69 -11.76
C ARG A 218 9.23 38.27 -13.20
N SER A 219 10.28 37.86 -13.91
CA SER A 219 10.14 37.42 -15.30
C SER A 219 9.37 36.09 -15.41
N ALA A 220 9.63 35.14 -14.52
CA ALA A 220 8.93 33.87 -14.46
C ALA A 220 7.45 34.06 -14.13
N VAL A 221 7.15 34.86 -13.09
CA VAL A 221 5.78 35.12 -12.66
C VAL A 221 4.96 35.87 -13.71
N ALA A 222 5.56 36.83 -14.41
CA ALA A 222 4.89 37.51 -15.52
C ALA A 222 4.44 36.53 -16.61
N ARG A 223 5.23 35.50 -16.92
CA ARG A 223 4.84 34.41 -17.83
C ARG A 223 3.77 33.53 -17.21
N LEU A 224 3.98 33.10 -15.97
CA LEU A 224 3.08 32.21 -15.23
C LEU A 224 1.66 32.78 -15.15
N ARG A 225 1.48 34.06 -14.80
CA ARG A 225 0.15 34.71 -14.75
C ARG A 225 -0.59 34.66 -16.09
N VAL A 226 0.13 34.80 -17.21
CA VAL A 226 -0.46 34.67 -18.55
C VAL A 226 -0.83 33.22 -18.85
N THR A 227 0.00 32.27 -18.44
CA THR A 227 -0.24 30.83 -18.65
C THR A 227 -1.44 30.34 -17.86
N LEU A 228 -1.56 30.69 -16.57
CA LEU A 228 -2.64 30.25 -15.69
C LEU A 228 -4.01 30.79 -16.13
N THR A 229 -4.06 31.91 -16.85
CA THR A 229 -5.30 32.51 -17.36
C THR A 229 -5.68 32.02 -18.77
N ARG A 230 -5.06 30.93 -19.24
CA ARG A 230 -5.34 30.33 -20.55
C ARG A 230 -5.68 28.85 -20.41
N PRO A 231 -6.55 28.32 -21.29
CA PRO A 231 -6.81 26.88 -21.33
C PRO A 231 -5.65 26.13 -21.97
N GLY A 232 -5.45 24.89 -21.52
CA GLY A 232 -4.53 23.92 -22.09
C GLY A 232 -3.16 23.90 -21.41
N TYR A 233 -2.35 22.95 -21.85
CA TYR A 233 -1.02 22.69 -21.33
C TYR A 233 -0.03 23.87 -21.55
N PRO A 234 0.82 24.21 -20.56
CA PRO A 234 0.91 23.61 -19.23
C PRO A 234 -0.02 24.27 -18.18
N GLY A 235 -0.84 25.25 -18.57
CA GLY A 235 -1.65 26.05 -17.64
C GLY A 235 -2.65 25.23 -16.83
N ASN A 236 -3.33 24.27 -17.45
CA ASN A 236 -4.26 23.37 -16.76
C ASN A 236 -3.55 22.55 -15.67
N VAL A 237 -2.45 21.87 -16.02
CA VAL A 237 -1.64 21.08 -15.06
C VAL A 237 -1.16 21.97 -13.92
N LEU A 238 -0.57 23.14 -14.22
CA LEU A 238 -0.03 24.04 -13.19
C LEU A 238 -1.09 24.60 -12.25
N ARG A 239 -2.36 24.73 -12.67
CA ARG A 239 -3.45 25.13 -11.78
C ARG A 239 -3.94 23.96 -10.93
N ALA A 240 -4.10 22.79 -11.53
CA ALA A 240 -4.53 21.57 -10.84
C ALA A 240 -3.57 21.20 -9.71
N VAL A 241 -2.27 21.11 -9.99
CA VAL A 241 -1.26 20.77 -8.97
C VAL A 241 -1.16 21.82 -7.85
N ALA A 242 -1.52 23.07 -8.15
CA ALA A 242 -1.45 24.19 -7.23
C ALA A 242 -2.74 24.45 -6.45
N GLY A 243 -3.80 23.65 -6.67
CA GLY A 243 -5.12 23.86 -6.05
C GLY A 243 -5.83 25.15 -6.49
N LEU A 244 -5.42 25.74 -7.62
CA LEU A 244 -5.98 27.02 -8.11
C LEU A 244 -7.31 26.85 -8.86
N ASP A 245 -7.74 25.61 -9.09
CA ASP A 245 -8.98 25.27 -9.79
C ASP A 245 -10.11 24.79 -8.85
N GLU A 246 -9.86 24.56 -7.54
CA GLU A 246 -10.84 23.97 -6.59
C GLU A 246 -12.14 24.78 -6.45
N ASP A 247 -12.02 26.12 -6.45
CA ASP A 247 -13.17 27.04 -6.33
C ASP A 247 -13.80 27.43 -7.67
N LEU A 248 -13.27 26.90 -8.79
CA LEU A 248 -13.76 27.21 -10.13
C LEU A 248 -14.79 26.17 -10.59
N PRO A 249 -15.79 26.54 -11.41
CA PRO A 249 -16.63 25.56 -12.09
C PRO A 249 -15.75 24.60 -12.89
N ALA A 250 -16.12 23.32 -13.04
CA ALA A 250 -15.33 22.32 -13.77
C ALA A 250 -14.85 22.86 -15.14
N GLY A 251 -13.52 22.94 -15.32
CA GLY A 251 -12.89 23.51 -16.52
C GLY A 251 -12.81 25.05 -16.55
N GLY A 252 -13.01 25.70 -15.40
CA GLY A 252 -12.94 27.14 -15.25
C GLY A 252 -11.50 27.65 -15.33
N ILE A 253 -11.36 28.89 -15.79
CA ILE A 253 -10.07 29.58 -15.85
C ILE A 253 -10.14 30.70 -14.81
N PRO A 254 -9.17 30.81 -13.88
CA PRO A 254 -9.20 31.86 -12.88
C PRO A 254 -9.10 33.23 -13.56
N ASP A 255 -9.89 34.17 -13.08
CA ASP A 255 -9.70 35.57 -13.41
C ASP A 255 -8.33 36.03 -12.88
N ALA A 256 -7.69 36.99 -13.55
CA ALA A 256 -6.38 37.50 -13.12
C ALA A 256 -6.36 38.06 -11.68
N GLY A 257 -7.52 38.45 -11.15
CA GLY A 257 -7.69 38.91 -9.75
C GLY A 257 -7.90 37.80 -8.72
N ALA A 258 -8.05 36.54 -9.14
CA ALA A 258 -8.13 35.38 -8.24
C ALA A 258 -6.75 34.78 -7.92
N LEU A 259 -5.71 35.15 -8.70
CA LEU A 259 -4.33 34.72 -8.45
C LEU A 259 -3.68 35.53 -7.33
N PRO A 260 -2.83 34.93 -6.47
CA PRO A 260 -2.05 35.65 -5.47
C PRO A 260 -1.33 36.89 -6.03
N GLU A 261 -1.39 38.01 -5.31
CA GLU A 261 -0.73 39.26 -5.74
C GLU A 261 0.78 39.20 -5.57
N SER A 262 1.28 38.47 -4.58
CA SER A 262 2.71 38.29 -4.35
C SER A 262 3.32 37.36 -5.40
N ASP A 263 4.33 37.86 -6.11
CA ASP A 263 5.08 37.08 -7.10
C ASP A 263 5.77 35.86 -6.47
N GLU A 264 6.34 36.04 -5.27
CA GLU A 264 6.97 34.96 -4.50
C GLU A 264 5.94 33.90 -4.10
N GLU A 265 4.79 34.32 -3.60
CA GLU A 265 3.73 33.40 -3.16
C GLU A 265 3.16 32.60 -4.33
N LEU A 266 2.82 33.26 -5.44
CA LEU A 266 2.30 32.59 -6.64
C LEU A 266 3.31 31.58 -7.18
N TRP A 267 4.59 31.96 -7.26
CA TRP A 267 5.62 31.06 -7.77
C TRP A 267 5.83 29.86 -6.85
N LEU A 268 5.90 30.08 -5.52
CA LEU A 268 6.12 29.01 -4.54
C LEU A 268 4.94 28.04 -4.46
N ILE A 269 3.69 28.51 -4.55
CA ILE A 269 2.51 27.63 -4.56
C ILE A 269 2.55 26.70 -5.77
N VAL A 270 2.81 27.24 -6.96
CA VAL A 270 2.85 26.43 -8.19
C VAL A 270 4.06 25.49 -8.20
N ALA A 271 5.23 25.95 -7.76
CA ALA A 271 6.42 25.11 -7.67
C ALA A 271 6.26 23.98 -6.63
N ALA A 272 5.63 24.27 -5.48
CA ALA A 272 5.33 23.26 -4.46
C ALA A 272 4.33 22.22 -4.97
N GLY A 273 3.29 22.66 -5.68
CA GLY A 273 2.30 21.78 -6.28
C GLY A 273 2.90 20.76 -7.25
N ILE A 274 3.95 21.10 -7.99
CA ILE A 274 4.62 20.11 -8.88
C ILE A 274 5.22 18.95 -8.07
N ALA A 275 5.72 19.22 -6.85
CA ALA A 275 6.37 18.22 -6.01
C ALA A 275 5.40 17.47 -5.08
N ALA A 276 4.31 18.10 -4.68
CA ALA A 276 3.19 17.45 -4.00
C ALA A 276 1.88 17.91 -4.66
N PRO A 277 1.45 17.25 -5.75
CA PRO A 277 0.22 17.61 -6.43
C PRO A 277 -0.97 17.53 -5.48
N ILE A 278 -1.72 18.62 -5.37
CA ILE A 278 -2.97 18.68 -4.57
C ILE A 278 -4.11 17.88 -5.25
N SER A 279 -3.93 17.48 -6.50
CA SER A 279 -4.99 16.89 -7.32
C SER A 279 -5.55 15.60 -6.69
N ASP A 280 -6.84 15.64 -6.37
CA ASP A 280 -7.72 14.48 -6.32
C ASP A 280 -7.70 13.81 -7.71
N LEU A 281 -6.70 12.97 -7.98
CA LEU A 281 -6.88 11.97 -9.03
C LEU A 281 -8.05 11.11 -8.55
N PRO A 282 -9.13 10.96 -9.36
CA PRO A 282 -10.25 10.13 -8.95
C PRO A 282 -9.73 8.74 -8.58
N ASP A 283 -10.27 8.17 -7.49
CA ASP A 283 -10.02 6.79 -7.07
C ASP A 283 -10.08 5.83 -8.28
N GLU A 284 -9.38 4.70 -8.23
CA GLU A 284 -9.38 3.71 -9.33
C GLU A 284 -10.80 3.31 -9.79
N GLU A 285 -11.81 3.42 -8.91
CA GLU A 285 -13.23 3.21 -9.24
C GLU A 285 -13.85 4.32 -10.12
N ASP A 286 -13.44 5.58 -9.97
CA ASP A 286 -13.87 6.71 -10.80
C ASP A 286 -12.96 6.93 -12.04
N ALA A 287 -11.75 6.37 -12.07
CA ALA A 287 -10.94 6.27 -13.30
C ALA A 287 -11.71 5.54 -14.42
N VAL A 288 -12.63 4.64 -14.05
CA VAL A 288 -13.52 3.93 -14.99
C VAL A 288 -14.46 4.88 -15.76
N ARG A 289 -14.80 6.04 -15.19
CA ARG A 289 -15.69 7.02 -15.82
C ARG A 289 -14.99 7.93 -16.84
N PHE A 290 -13.67 7.97 -16.84
CA PHE A 290 -12.85 8.78 -17.75
C PHE A 290 -12.17 7.99 -18.86
N PHE A 291 -12.41 6.67 -18.94
CA PHE A 291 -12.17 5.93 -20.18
C PHE A 291 -13.18 6.40 -21.23
N ASP A 292 -12.85 7.50 -21.89
CA ASP A 292 -13.31 7.71 -23.27
C ASP A 292 -12.99 6.42 -24.03
N LEU A 293 -13.91 5.99 -24.88
CA LEU A 293 -14.05 4.62 -25.42
C LEU A 293 -12.83 4.06 -26.21
N ASP A 294 -11.68 4.76 -26.21
CA ASP A 294 -10.39 4.44 -26.82
C ASP A 294 -9.18 4.56 -25.83
N ARG A 295 -9.28 4.04 -24.59
CA ARG A 295 -8.15 3.56 -23.72
C ARG A 295 -6.83 4.37 -23.60
N GLU A 296 -6.79 5.69 -23.78
CA GLU A 296 -5.58 6.51 -23.52
C GLU A 296 -5.91 7.70 -22.60
N LEU A 297 -5.10 7.90 -21.56
CA LEU A 297 -5.17 9.09 -20.70
C LEU A 297 -4.91 10.35 -21.54
N SER A 298 -5.54 11.47 -21.19
CA SER A 298 -5.17 12.74 -21.82
C SER A 298 -3.71 13.07 -21.50
N HIS A 299 -3.07 13.89 -22.34
CA HIS A 299 -1.69 14.30 -22.09
C HIS A 299 -1.52 14.99 -20.72
N GLU A 300 -2.50 15.79 -20.30
CA GLU A 300 -2.46 16.49 -19.01
C GLU A 300 -2.63 15.52 -17.83
N ASP A 301 -3.52 14.54 -17.94
CA ASP A 301 -3.73 13.50 -16.92
C ASP A 301 -2.50 12.59 -16.79
N SER A 302 -1.87 12.24 -17.92
CA SER A 302 -0.63 11.46 -17.92
C SER A 302 0.51 12.21 -17.23
N ILE A 303 0.58 13.54 -17.37
CA ILE A 303 1.56 14.36 -16.65
C ILE A 303 1.23 14.38 -15.15
N LEU A 304 -0.03 14.59 -14.76
CA LEU A 304 -0.44 14.58 -13.35
C LEU A 304 -0.14 13.23 -12.68
N ALA A 305 -0.50 12.12 -13.34
CA ALA A 305 -0.20 10.77 -12.86
C ALA A 305 1.31 10.55 -12.69
N SER A 306 2.13 11.06 -13.62
CA SER A 306 3.59 10.98 -13.50
C SER A 306 4.12 11.79 -12.32
N LEU A 307 3.54 12.95 -12.01
CA LEU A 307 3.95 13.75 -10.85
C LEU A 307 3.59 13.06 -9.52
N CYS A 308 2.39 12.46 -9.43
CA CYS A 308 1.95 11.73 -8.24
C CYS A 308 2.72 10.41 -8.00
N ALA A 309 3.35 9.86 -9.05
CA ALA A 309 4.12 8.62 -8.97
C ALA A 309 5.58 8.81 -8.51
N ILE A 310 6.06 10.05 -8.34
CA ILE A 310 7.42 10.31 -7.85
C ILE A 310 7.42 10.26 -6.31
N ASN A 311 8.28 9.42 -5.73
CA ASN A 311 8.36 9.24 -4.28
C ASN A 311 9.03 10.44 -3.57
N HIS A 312 8.82 10.60 -2.26
CA HIS A 312 9.43 11.70 -1.49
C HIS A 312 10.96 11.56 -1.47
N ALA A 313 11.44 10.33 -1.40
CA ALA A 313 12.85 9.95 -1.57
C ALA A 313 13.47 10.54 -2.83
N ASP A 314 12.83 10.38 -3.98
CA ASP A 314 13.33 10.82 -5.28
C ASP A 314 13.35 12.35 -5.37
N TRP A 315 12.27 12.99 -4.92
CA TRP A 315 12.20 14.44 -4.80
C TRP A 315 13.30 15.00 -3.89
N LEU A 316 13.50 14.37 -2.73
CA LEU A 316 14.50 14.74 -1.74
C LEU A 316 15.91 14.65 -2.35
N ALA A 317 16.27 13.51 -2.93
CA ALA A 317 17.57 13.26 -3.53
C ALA A 317 17.87 14.23 -4.69
N ALA A 318 16.90 14.43 -5.59
CA ALA A 318 17.02 15.36 -6.70
C ALA A 318 17.24 16.80 -6.21
N VAL A 319 16.40 17.30 -5.30
CA VAL A 319 16.47 18.68 -4.83
C VAL A 319 17.69 18.94 -3.95
N ILE A 320 18.08 18.01 -3.07
CA ILE A 320 19.32 18.13 -2.28
C ILE A 320 20.52 18.22 -3.21
N THR A 321 20.61 17.32 -4.20
CA THR A 321 21.76 17.27 -5.10
C THR A 321 21.86 18.55 -5.93
N LEU A 322 20.75 19.02 -6.51
CA LEU A 322 20.70 20.29 -7.22
C LEU A 322 21.06 21.48 -6.32
N THR A 323 20.62 21.47 -5.07
CA THR A 323 20.91 22.55 -4.10
C THR A 323 22.38 22.57 -3.71
N ARG A 324 23.02 21.40 -3.54
CA ARG A 324 24.46 21.25 -3.25
C ARG A 324 25.33 21.72 -4.41
N TYR A 325 24.96 21.40 -5.65
CA TYR A 325 25.73 21.82 -6.83
C TYR A 325 25.52 23.29 -7.19
N GLY A 326 24.32 23.82 -6.97
CA GLY A 326 23.98 25.21 -7.28
C GLY A 326 23.83 25.51 -8.77
N PRO A 327 23.69 26.80 -9.15
CA PRO A 327 23.34 27.19 -10.51
C PRO A 327 24.40 26.77 -11.53
N GLY A 328 23.97 26.33 -12.71
CA GLY A 328 24.86 25.86 -13.77
C GLY A 328 24.99 24.34 -13.88
N VAL A 329 24.41 23.58 -12.95
CA VAL A 329 24.33 22.11 -13.05
C VAL A 329 23.27 21.70 -14.07
N LEU A 330 23.56 20.64 -14.84
CA LEU A 330 22.58 20.01 -15.73
C LEU A 330 21.54 19.26 -14.88
N ALA A 331 20.27 19.54 -15.15
CA ALA A 331 19.09 18.98 -14.51
C ALA A 331 18.14 18.39 -15.57
N SER A 332 18.71 17.66 -16.53
CA SER A 332 17.93 16.85 -17.48
C SER A 332 17.36 15.61 -16.77
N PRO A 333 16.28 14.99 -17.28
CA PRO A 333 15.69 13.79 -16.66
C PRO A 333 16.71 12.68 -16.40
N GLU A 334 17.58 12.40 -17.38
CA GLU A 334 18.62 11.36 -17.27
C GLU A 334 19.65 11.71 -16.19
N ARG A 335 19.92 13.01 -16.01
CA ARG A 335 20.87 13.48 -15.02
C ARG A 335 20.27 13.46 -13.61
N ILE A 336 18.99 13.78 -13.48
CA ILE A 336 18.25 13.69 -12.21
C ILE A 336 18.13 12.25 -11.75
N ALA A 337 17.75 11.33 -12.64
CA ALA A 337 17.69 9.90 -12.33
C ALA A 337 19.05 9.38 -11.81
N ARG A 338 20.15 9.81 -12.41
CA ARG A 338 21.50 9.49 -11.89
C ARG A 338 21.77 10.09 -10.51
N PHE A 339 21.32 11.31 -10.25
CA PHE A 339 21.50 11.92 -8.93
C PHE A 339 20.74 11.17 -7.83
N ILE A 340 19.57 10.63 -8.17
CA ILE A 340 18.77 9.79 -7.27
C ILE A 340 19.50 8.47 -7.00
N ALA A 341 19.90 7.75 -8.06
CA ALA A 341 20.61 6.47 -7.93
C ALA A 341 21.99 6.58 -7.22
N ASP A 342 22.68 7.73 -7.36
CA ASP A 342 23.97 7.98 -6.70
C ASP A 342 23.80 8.56 -5.26
N SER A 343 22.57 8.76 -4.78
CA SER A 343 22.29 9.44 -3.51
C SER A 343 22.59 8.56 -2.30
N GLU A 344 23.51 9.02 -1.43
CA GLU A 344 23.73 8.41 -0.10
C GLU A 344 22.77 8.95 0.97
N ASP A 345 21.97 9.98 0.63
CA ASP A 345 21.06 10.65 1.58
C ASP A 345 19.71 9.92 1.73
N VAL A 346 19.46 8.90 0.92
CA VAL A 346 18.25 8.07 0.96
C VAL A 346 18.68 6.61 1.01
N ASP A 347 18.20 5.88 2.02
CA ASP A 347 18.53 4.45 2.23
C ASP A 347 17.62 3.59 1.34
N VAL A 348 17.83 3.65 0.03
CA VAL A 348 17.12 2.82 -0.96
C VAL A 348 17.96 1.60 -1.28
N GLU A 349 17.33 0.44 -1.48
CA GLU A 349 18.02 -0.72 -2.05
C GLU A 349 18.68 -0.33 -3.39
N PRO A 350 19.85 -0.89 -3.74
CA PRO A 350 20.55 -0.48 -4.97
C PRO A 350 19.66 -0.71 -6.20
N ASP A 351 19.28 0.39 -6.86
CA ASP A 351 18.38 0.40 -8.02
C ASP A 351 18.78 -0.62 -9.09
N GLU A 352 17.79 -1.42 -9.54
CA GLU A 352 17.93 -2.20 -10.75
C GLU A 352 17.96 -1.26 -11.97
N PRO A 353 18.59 -1.63 -13.10
CA PRO A 353 18.63 -0.77 -14.29
C PRO A 353 17.23 -0.37 -14.81
N GLU A 354 16.19 -1.15 -14.49
CA GLU A 354 14.80 -0.85 -14.82
C GLU A 354 14.24 0.31 -13.97
N ASP A 355 14.73 0.51 -12.74
CA ASP A 355 14.30 1.58 -11.82
C ASP A 355 14.85 2.95 -12.25
N LEU A 356 16.07 2.97 -12.81
CA LEU A 356 16.68 4.18 -13.36
C LEU A 356 15.90 4.70 -14.58
N GLU A 357 15.51 3.81 -15.50
CA GLU A 357 14.71 4.16 -16.68
C GLU A 357 13.31 4.64 -16.28
N ALA A 358 12.70 4.02 -15.26
CA ALA A 358 11.42 4.46 -14.72
C ALA A 358 11.52 5.88 -14.12
N THR A 359 12.54 6.14 -13.31
CA THR A 359 12.79 7.45 -12.71
C THR A 359 13.01 8.53 -13.78
N GLU A 360 13.81 8.25 -14.80
CA GLU A 360 14.02 9.16 -15.94
C GLU A 360 12.69 9.49 -16.65
N MET A 361 11.82 8.50 -16.84
CA MET A 361 10.52 8.67 -17.47
C MET A 361 9.63 9.61 -16.65
N LEU A 362 9.60 9.47 -15.32
CA LEU A 362 8.82 10.34 -14.44
C LEU A 362 9.32 11.80 -14.50
N PHE A 363 10.64 12.02 -14.44
CA PHE A 363 11.22 13.37 -14.50
C PHE A 363 11.13 14.04 -15.90
N THR A 364 10.78 13.29 -16.94
CA THR A 364 10.41 13.84 -18.25
C THR A 364 9.13 14.68 -18.17
N ALA A 365 8.22 14.37 -17.24
CA ALA A 365 7.04 15.20 -16.97
C ALA A 365 7.38 16.48 -16.17
N VAL A 366 8.38 16.41 -15.30
CA VAL A 366 8.79 17.50 -14.39
C VAL A 366 9.57 18.60 -15.12
N THR A 367 10.57 18.23 -15.91
CA THR A 367 11.56 19.17 -16.48
C THR A 367 10.93 20.26 -17.37
N PRO A 368 9.92 19.98 -18.22
CA PRO A 368 9.21 21.02 -18.99
C PRO A 368 8.46 22.03 -18.11
N LEU A 369 7.87 21.58 -17.00
CA LEU A 369 7.18 22.46 -16.04
C LEU A 369 8.19 23.33 -15.29
N TRP A 370 9.32 22.74 -14.87
CA TRP A 370 10.44 23.47 -14.30
C TRP A 370 11.02 24.53 -15.24
N ALA A 371 11.17 24.21 -16.53
CA ALA A 371 11.61 25.17 -17.54
C ALA A 371 10.62 26.32 -17.70
N HIS A 372 9.31 26.03 -17.60
CA HIS A 372 8.26 27.06 -17.64
C HIS A 372 8.37 28.03 -16.46
N LEU A 373 8.57 27.49 -15.25
CA LEU A 373 8.78 28.24 -14.01
C LEU A 373 10.14 28.94 -13.94
N GLY A 374 11.05 28.66 -14.86
CA GLY A 374 12.42 29.19 -14.85
C GLY A 374 13.33 28.56 -13.79
N ILE A 375 12.95 27.39 -13.26
CA ILE A 375 13.79 26.58 -12.37
C ILE A 375 15.03 26.10 -13.14
N VAL A 376 14.80 25.61 -14.36
CA VAL A 376 15.85 25.31 -15.34
C VAL A 376 15.71 26.22 -16.55
N ASP A 377 16.79 26.41 -17.29
CA ASP A 377 16.76 27.11 -18.57
C ASP A 377 16.41 26.17 -19.75
N LYS A 378 16.52 26.67 -20.98
CA LYS A 378 16.20 25.88 -22.20
C LYS A 378 17.19 24.75 -22.48
N ALA A 379 18.36 24.78 -21.84
CA ALA A 379 19.35 23.72 -21.91
C ALA A 379 19.29 22.81 -20.68
N GLU A 380 18.18 22.89 -19.92
CA GLU A 380 17.93 22.10 -18.70
C GLU A 380 18.99 22.38 -17.63
N VAL A 381 19.56 23.58 -17.63
CA VAL A 381 20.55 23.99 -16.63
C VAL A 381 19.85 24.69 -15.48
N LEU A 382 20.15 24.28 -14.25
CA LEU A 382 19.61 24.89 -13.04
C LEU A 382 19.94 26.39 -12.98
N THR A 383 18.92 27.22 -12.80
CA THR A 383 19.07 28.68 -12.72
C THR A 383 19.25 29.14 -11.27
N SER A 384 19.54 30.44 -11.08
CA SER A 384 19.52 31.04 -9.74
C SER A 384 18.12 31.01 -9.11
N LEU A 385 17.07 31.10 -9.91
CA LEU A 385 15.68 30.97 -9.46
C LEU A 385 15.37 29.55 -8.98
N GLY A 386 15.82 28.53 -9.73
CA GLY A 386 15.70 27.13 -9.32
C GLY A 386 16.46 26.85 -8.03
N TRP A 387 17.72 27.29 -7.93
CA TRP A 387 18.55 27.08 -6.74
C TRP A 387 17.96 27.72 -5.47
N TRP A 388 17.39 28.92 -5.59
CA TRP A 388 16.72 29.58 -4.46
C TRP A 388 15.36 28.97 -4.12
N GLY A 389 14.58 28.63 -5.15
CA GLY A 389 13.16 28.35 -5.00
C GLY A 389 12.80 26.88 -4.81
N LEU A 390 13.54 25.94 -5.40
CA LEU A 390 13.26 24.50 -5.28
C LEU A 390 13.21 23.99 -3.83
N PRO A 391 14.25 24.20 -3.00
CA PRO A 391 14.20 23.72 -1.62
C PRO A 391 13.07 24.36 -0.80
N LYS A 392 12.73 25.63 -1.08
CA LYS A 392 11.60 26.32 -0.42
C LYS A 392 10.24 25.79 -0.88
N ALA A 393 10.12 25.46 -2.17
CA ALA A 393 8.92 24.86 -2.73
C ALA A 393 8.68 23.47 -2.13
N LEU A 394 9.74 22.66 -2.01
CA LEU A 394 9.67 21.33 -1.41
C LEU A 394 9.37 21.37 0.09
N GLU A 395 10.02 22.28 0.83
CA GLU A 395 9.69 22.50 2.24
C GLU A 395 8.24 22.94 2.41
N ARG A 396 7.72 23.82 1.53
CA ARG A 396 6.33 24.25 1.56
C ARG A 396 5.36 23.11 1.27
N ALA A 397 5.67 22.29 0.26
CA ALA A 397 4.86 21.14 -0.13
C ALA A 397 4.59 20.22 1.06
N TRP A 398 5.65 19.84 1.79
CA TRP A 398 5.57 18.88 2.90
C TRP A 398 5.28 19.50 4.27
N SER A 399 5.31 20.84 4.39
CA SER A 399 4.93 21.53 5.65
C SER A 399 3.44 21.85 5.71
N THR A 400 2.71 21.69 4.61
CA THR A 400 1.31 22.10 4.51
C THR A 400 0.40 20.87 4.62
N ARG A 401 0.21 20.37 5.84
CA ARG A 401 -0.98 19.60 6.25
C ARG A 401 -1.48 20.11 7.60
#